data_AF-A0A2D5Z5P8-F1
#
_entry.id   AF-A0A2D5Z5P8-F1
#
_cell.length_a   1.000
_cell.length_b   1.000
_cell.length_c   1.000
_cell.angle_alpha   90.00
_cell.angle_beta   90.00
_cell.angle_gamma   90.00
#
_symmetry.space_group_name_H-M   'P 1'
#
loop_
_entity.id
_entity.type
_entity.pdbx_description
1 polymer ?
#
loop_
_entity_poly.entity_id
_entity_poly.type
_entity_poly.pdbx_seq_one_letter_code
_entity_poly.pdbx_strand_id
1 'polypeptide(L)'
;SPEGIQATQHLVDLVQKHGITNPDYTTAGRDEELQPLFYAGKLAMLQTGSWFPTLLKKNAPDLPYAIGPIPVARQGLDPANGFWPDCLIMFKQSKYPQEAATLLEFIFTRENRLSFARQRGVIPERIDVGEDPAYAVSEAERFFVKALSGAHNVYETPWPATMVKTCIETENLVGRAVAGEISAEEAMTSAAKLTDRLNGLG
;
A
#
# COMPACT_ATOMS: atom_id res chain seq x y z
N SER A 1 14.62 11.29 12.54
CA SER A 1 14.60 12.76 12.58
C SER A 1 13.42 13.25 13.43
N PRO A 2 13.31 14.55 13.76
CA PRO A 2 12.13 15.10 14.42
C PRO A 2 10.81 14.77 13.70
N GLU A 3 10.81 14.78 12.37
CA GLU A 3 9.65 14.48 11.53
C GLU A 3 9.21 13.02 11.69
N GLY A 4 10.16 12.09 11.72
CA GLY A 4 9.87 10.67 11.96
C GLY A 4 9.26 10.42 13.34
N ILE A 5 9.76 11.12 14.38
CA ILE A 5 9.21 11.02 15.74
C ILE A 5 7.78 11.57 15.76
N GLN A 6 7.52 12.71 15.12
CA GLN A 6 6.18 13.30 15.05
C GLN A 6 5.20 12.41 14.29
N ALA A 7 5.62 11.78 13.18
CA ALA A 7 4.79 10.85 12.43
C ALA A 7 4.42 9.62 13.26
N THR A 8 5.39 9.00 13.94
CA THR A 8 5.13 7.87 14.84
C THR A 8 4.24 8.28 16.00
N GLN A 9 4.45 9.46 16.60
CA GLN A 9 3.58 9.96 17.67
C GLN A 9 2.15 10.20 17.19
N HIS A 10 1.95 10.63 15.95
CA HIS A 10 0.60 10.77 15.39
C HIS A 10 -0.11 9.41 15.33
N LEU A 11 0.58 8.34 14.90
CA LEU A 11 0.01 6.99 14.89
C LEU A 11 -0.32 6.50 16.32
N VAL A 12 0.56 6.77 17.29
CA VAL A 12 0.30 6.48 18.71
C VAL A 12 -0.95 7.21 19.20
N ASP A 13 -1.09 8.50 18.89
CA ASP A 13 -2.24 9.31 19.32
C ASP A 13 -3.56 8.79 18.71
N LEU A 14 -3.57 8.39 17.43
CA LEU A 14 -4.77 7.81 16.79
C LEU A 14 -5.30 6.58 17.55
N VAL A 15 -4.38 5.73 18.02
CA VAL A 15 -4.72 4.49 18.73
C VAL A 15 -4.99 4.76 20.21
N GLN A 16 -4.01 5.28 20.94
CA GLN A 16 -3.99 5.30 22.40
C GLN A 16 -4.75 6.48 23.00
N LYS A 17 -4.76 7.63 22.31
CA LYS A 17 -5.39 8.86 22.80
C LYS A 17 -6.80 9.03 22.25
N HIS A 18 -6.98 8.78 20.96
CA HIS A 18 -8.25 9.02 20.28
C HIS A 18 -9.12 7.76 20.22
N GLY A 19 -8.54 6.56 20.20
CA GLY A 19 -9.29 5.31 20.15
C GLY A 19 -10.13 5.17 18.88
N ILE A 20 -9.65 5.71 17.75
CA ILE A 20 -10.40 5.78 16.48
C ILE A 20 -9.91 4.78 15.41
N THR A 21 -9.01 3.87 15.79
CA THR A 21 -8.53 2.79 14.93
C THR A 21 -9.15 1.45 15.31
N ASN A 22 -8.91 0.41 14.51
CA ASN A 22 -9.17 -0.96 14.96
C ASN A 22 -8.37 -1.24 16.26
N PRO A 23 -8.98 -1.76 17.34
CA PRO A 23 -8.25 -2.17 18.54
C PRO A 23 -7.22 -3.27 18.29
N ASP A 24 -7.44 -4.13 17.29
CA ASP A 24 -6.53 -5.23 16.94
C ASP A 24 -5.46 -4.80 15.91
N TYR A 25 -4.92 -3.59 16.05
CA TYR A 25 -4.01 -2.97 15.07
C TYR A 25 -2.71 -3.73 14.80
N THR A 26 -2.30 -4.65 15.68
CA THR A 26 -1.07 -5.45 15.52
C THR A 26 -1.27 -6.74 14.73
N THR A 27 -2.48 -7.30 14.75
CA THR A 27 -2.76 -8.62 14.15
C THR A 27 -3.78 -8.56 13.04
N ALA A 28 -4.54 -7.46 12.95
CA ALA A 28 -5.70 -7.48 12.10
C ALA A 28 -5.37 -7.39 10.60
N GLY A 29 -5.89 -8.35 9.85
CA GLY A 29 -5.71 -8.43 8.40
C GLY A 29 -6.62 -7.44 7.67
N ARG A 30 -6.05 -6.59 6.82
CA ARG A 30 -6.83 -5.66 6.00
C ARG A 30 -7.87 -6.41 5.16
N ASP A 31 -7.47 -7.51 4.52
CA ASP A 31 -8.29 -8.17 3.51
C ASP A 31 -9.23 -9.23 4.11
N GLU A 32 -8.75 -9.98 5.10
CA GLU A 32 -9.48 -11.09 5.71
C GLU A 32 -10.43 -10.63 6.81
N GLU A 33 -10.15 -9.49 7.48
CA GLU A 33 -10.89 -9.07 8.66
C GLU A 33 -11.53 -7.69 8.50
N LEU A 34 -10.79 -6.68 8.02
CA LEU A 34 -11.31 -5.31 7.92
C LEU A 34 -12.26 -5.11 6.72
N GLN A 35 -11.95 -5.68 5.56
CA GLN A 35 -12.82 -5.60 4.37
C GLN A 35 -14.23 -6.17 4.63
N PRO A 36 -14.40 -7.37 5.24
CA PRO A 36 -15.73 -7.87 5.63
C PRO A 36 -16.51 -6.94 6.55
N LEU A 37 -15.84 -6.26 7.48
CA LEU A 37 -16.49 -5.27 8.35
C LEU A 37 -17.01 -4.08 7.55
N PHE A 38 -16.27 -3.63 6.54
CA PHE A 38 -16.72 -2.57 5.63
C PHE A 38 -17.93 -3.03 4.80
N TYR A 39 -17.88 -4.23 4.21
CA TYR A 39 -19.03 -4.81 3.47
C TYR A 39 -20.29 -4.90 4.33
N ALA A 40 -20.14 -5.22 5.62
CA ALA A 40 -21.23 -5.32 6.58
C ALA A 40 -21.72 -3.95 7.13
N GLY A 41 -21.16 -2.83 6.65
CA GLY A 41 -21.50 -1.49 7.15
C GLY A 41 -21.05 -1.23 8.60
N LYS A 42 -20.10 -2.01 9.11
CA LYS A 42 -19.56 -1.91 10.48
C LYS A 42 -18.27 -1.10 10.58
N LEU A 43 -17.69 -0.72 9.43
CA LEU A 43 -16.49 0.10 9.35
C LEU A 43 -16.76 1.32 8.47
N ALA A 44 -16.60 2.52 9.03
CA ALA A 44 -16.91 3.77 8.33
C ALA A 44 -15.83 4.19 7.32
N MET A 45 -14.56 3.89 7.60
CA MET A 45 -13.41 4.22 6.75
C MET A 45 -12.44 3.04 6.70
N LEU A 46 -11.92 2.73 5.51
CA LEU A 46 -10.92 1.68 5.30
C LEU A 46 -9.83 2.20 4.37
N GLN A 47 -8.58 2.20 4.84
CA GLN A 47 -7.41 2.41 3.98
C GLN A 47 -7.15 1.13 3.16
N THR A 48 -7.28 1.23 1.84
CA THR A 48 -7.13 0.08 0.93
C THR A 48 -6.73 0.55 -0.47
N GLY A 49 -6.61 -0.39 -1.42
CA GLY A 49 -6.16 -0.11 -2.78
C GLY A 49 -7.22 -0.27 -3.87
N SER A 50 -6.77 -0.13 -5.11
CA SER A 50 -7.59 -0.01 -6.32
C SER A 50 -8.49 -1.21 -6.61
N TRP A 51 -8.13 -2.40 -6.14
CA TRP A 51 -8.95 -3.59 -6.35
C TRP A 51 -10.24 -3.60 -5.51
N PHE A 52 -10.31 -2.82 -4.41
CA PHE A 52 -11.40 -2.93 -3.45
C PHE A 52 -12.77 -2.50 -4.00
N PRO A 53 -12.91 -1.41 -4.78
CA PRO A 53 -14.18 -1.08 -5.46
C PRO A 53 -14.77 -2.23 -6.29
N THR A 54 -13.92 -3.01 -6.96
CA THR A 54 -14.37 -4.20 -7.71
C THR A 54 -14.93 -5.28 -6.79
N LEU A 55 -14.27 -5.52 -5.64
CA LEU A 55 -14.78 -6.44 -4.63
C LEU A 55 -16.07 -5.93 -3.98
N LEU A 56 -16.15 -4.62 -3.74
CA LEU A 56 -17.32 -3.98 -3.14
C LEU A 56 -18.56 -4.12 -4.02
N LYS A 57 -18.42 -3.84 -5.32
CA LYS A 57 -19.49 -4.06 -6.32
C LYS A 57 -19.99 -5.51 -6.35
N LYS A 58 -19.12 -6.48 -6.05
CA LYS A 58 -19.48 -7.90 -6.00
C LYS A 58 -20.13 -8.30 -4.68
N ASN A 59 -19.57 -7.86 -3.56
CA ASN A 59 -19.88 -8.39 -2.23
C ASN A 59 -20.92 -7.55 -1.46
N ALA A 60 -21.01 -6.25 -1.76
CA ALA A 60 -21.99 -5.33 -1.17
C ALA A 60 -22.42 -4.27 -2.20
N PRO A 61 -23.09 -4.67 -3.31
CA PRO A 61 -23.40 -3.79 -4.44
C PRO A 61 -24.25 -2.57 -4.07
N ASP A 62 -25.05 -2.68 -3.02
CA ASP A 62 -25.97 -1.63 -2.57
C ASP A 62 -25.36 -0.71 -1.50
N LEU A 63 -24.12 -0.98 -1.05
CA LEU A 63 -23.47 -0.16 -0.04
C LEU A 63 -23.01 1.18 -0.65
N PRO A 64 -23.54 2.33 -0.20
CA PRO A 64 -23.04 3.62 -0.65
C PRO A 64 -21.64 3.87 -0.08
N TYR A 65 -20.71 4.30 -0.93
CA TYR A 65 -19.33 4.60 -0.52
C TYR A 65 -18.78 5.79 -1.32
N ALA A 66 -17.71 6.38 -0.79
CA ALA A 66 -16.91 7.37 -1.48
C ALA A 66 -15.43 6.98 -1.38
N ILE A 67 -14.63 7.49 -2.32
CA ILE A 67 -13.17 7.33 -2.33
C ILE A 67 -12.55 8.71 -2.19
N GLY A 68 -11.51 8.82 -1.37
CA GLY A 68 -10.76 10.05 -1.17
C GLY A 68 -9.30 9.78 -0.85
N PRO A 69 -8.47 10.83 -0.83
CA PRO A 69 -7.08 10.71 -0.40
C PRO A 69 -6.98 10.32 1.07
N ILE A 70 -5.84 9.73 1.46
CA ILE A 70 -5.55 9.45 2.86
C ILE A 70 -5.52 10.77 3.65
N PRO A 71 -6.23 10.85 4.79
CA PRO A 71 -6.18 12.03 5.64
C PRO A 71 -4.75 12.36 6.09
N VAL A 72 -4.42 13.65 6.11
CA VAL A 72 -3.11 14.13 6.55
C VAL A 72 -3.13 14.54 8.01
N ALA A 73 -2.00 14.34 8.70
CA ALA A 73 -1.87 14.60 10.14
C ALA A 73 -2.06 16.08 10.53
N ARG A 74 -1.82 17.01 9.59
CA ARG A 74 -2.03 18.45 9.78
C ARG A 74 -2.34 19.14 8.47
N GLN A 75 -3.02 20.28 8.57
CA GLN A 75 -3.37 21.11 7.42
C GLN A 75 -2.10 21.60 6.69
N GLY A 76 -2.16 21.64 5.36
CA GLY A 76 -1.04 22.07 4.51
C GLY A 76 -0.02 20.98 4.18
N LEU A 77 -0.21 19.74 4.63
CA LEU A 77 0.51 18.59 4.10
C LEU A 77 -0.20 18.03 2.87
N ASP A 78 0.59 17.66 1.87
CA ASP A 78 0.10 16.89 0.74
C ASP A 78 -0.08 15.41 1.14
N PRO A 79 -1.17 14.75 0.73
CA PRO A 79 -1.32 13.31 0.91
C PRO A 79 -0.19 12.56 0.19
N ALA A 80 0.46 11.64 0.90
CA ALA A 80 1.44 10.72 0.33
C ALA A 80 0.82 9.33 0.20
N ASN A 81 0.98 8.71 -0.97
CA ASN A 81 0.59 7.32 -1.19
C ASN A 81 1.81 6.55 -1.69
N GLY A 82 1.97 5.31 -1.23
CA GLY A 82 2.95 4.41 -1.83
C GLY A 82 2.36 3.70 -3.05
N PHE A 83 3.21 3.45 -4.04
CA PHE A 83 2.91 2.60 -5.19
C PHE A 83 3.68 1.28 -5.05
N TRP A 84 2.92 0.18 -4.99
CA TRP A 84 3.45 -1.19 -4.98
C TRP A 84 3.12 -1.87 -6.32
N PRO A 85 4.11 -2.10 -7.20
CA PRO A 85 3.92 -2.89 -8.40
C PRO A 85 3.84 -4.40 -8.08
N ASP A 86 2.85 -5.06 -8.66
CA ASP A 86 2.79 -6.52 -8.72
C ASP A 86 3.64 -7.02 -9.89
N CYS A 87 4.72 -7.74 -9.59
CA CYS A 87 5.70 -8.18 -10.59
C CYS A 87 5.58 -9.68 -10.88
N LEU A 88 5.54 -10.04 -12.17
CA LEU A 88 5.78 -11.43 -12.60
C LEU A 88 7.28 -11.59 -12.89
N ILE A 89 7.90 -12.62 -12.32
CA ILE A 89 9.34 -12.83 -12.40
C ILE A 89 9.63 -14.20 -13.03
N MET A 90 10.55 -14.24 -13.99
CA MET A 90 11.14 -15.48 -14.49
C MET A 90 12.39 -15.83 -13.67
N PHE A 91 12.41 -17.01 -13.07
CA PHE A 91 13.60 -17.48 -12.35
C PHE A 91 14.75 -17.74 -13.33
N LYS A 92 15.95 -17.27 -12.97
CA LYS A 92 17.18 -17.47 -13.75
C LYS A 92 17.50 -18.95 -14.00
N GLN A 93 17.04 -19.84 -13.11
CA GLN A 93 17.27 -21.29 -13.19
C GLN A 93 16.19 -22.03 -14.01
N SER A 94 15.26 -21.31 -14.65
CA SER A 94 14.25 -21.93 -15.51
C SER A 94 14.91 -22.83 -16.57
N LYS A 95 14.39 -24.05 -16.73
CA LYS A 95 14.79 -24.95 -17.81
C LYS A 95 14.15 -24.56 -19.17
N TYR A 96 13.20 -23.63 -19.15
CA TYR A 96 12.40 -23.20 -20.30
C TYR A 96 12.37 -21.66 -20.38
N PRO A 97 13.52 -20.99 -20.53
CA PRO A 97 13.57 -19.53 -20.48
C PRO A 97 12.88 -18.86 -21.68
N GLN A 98 12.90 -19.49 -22.85
CA GLN A 98 12.28 -18.93 -24.05
C GLN A 98 10.76 -19.03 -24.02
N GLU A 99 10.23 -20.16 -23.56
CA GLU A 99 8.80 -20.39 -23.39
C GLU A 99 8.24 -19.49 -22.28
N ALA A 100 8.98 -19.33 -21.18
CA ALA A 100 8.61 -18.40 -20.12
C ALA A 100 8.60 -16.94 -20.60
N ALA A 101 9.60 -16.52 -21.40
CA ALA A 101 9.59 -15.20 -22.02
C ALA A 101 8.40 -15.01 -22.97
N THR A 102 8.11 -15.99 -23.83
CA THR A 102 6.96 -15.98 -24.74
C THR A 102 5.63 -15.86 -23.98
N LEU A 103 5.50 -16.57 -22.86
CA LEU A 103 4.32 -16.47 -22.00
C LEU A 103 4.18 -15.08 -21.39
N LEU A 104 5.28 -14.49 -20.89
CA LEU A 104 5.27 -13.13 -20.35
C LEU A 104 4.87 -12.12 -21.44
N GLU A 105 5.44 -12.21 -22.64
CA GLU A 105 5.06 -11.36 -23.77
C GLU A 105 3.57 -11.47 -24.10
N PHE A 106 3.04 -12.68 -24.14
CA PHE A 106 1.61 -12.91 -24.36
C PHE A 106 0.75 -12.28 -23.26
N ILE A 107 1.06 -12.54 -21.98
CA ILE A 107 0.31 -12.02 -20.82
C ILE A 107 0.32 -10.49 -20.82
N PHE A 108 1.43 -9.86 -21.23
CA PHE A 108 1.62 -8.41 -21.23
C PHE A 108 1.25 -7.70 -22.54
N THR A 109 0.58 -8.38 -23.47
CA THR A 109 -0.09 -7.71 -24.59
C THR A 109 -1.15 -6.73 -24.09
N ARG A 110 -1.36 -5.63 -24.84
CA ARG A 110 -2.36 -4.61 -24.49
C ARG A 110 -3.74 -5.20 -24.22
N GLU A 111 -4.17 -6.14 -25.07
CA GLU A 111 -5.49 -6.80 -24.96
C GLU A 111 -5.62 -7.60 -23.66
N ASN A 112 -4.63 -8.45 -23.34
CA ASN A 112 -4.67 -9.27 -22.14
C ASN A 112 -4.59 -8.42 -20.86
N ARG A 113 -3.79 -7.36 -20.87
CA ARG A 113 -3.69 -6.44 -19.73
C ARG A 113 -4.93 -5.59 -19.54
N LEU A 114 -5.58 -5.14 -20.62
CA LEU A 114 -6.88 -4.48 -20.55
C LEU A 114 -7.96 -5.42 -19.99
N SER A 115 -8.01 -6.66 -20.46
CA SER A 115 -8.94 -7.68 -19.95
C SER A 115 -8.72 -7.92 -18.44
N PHE A 116 -7.46 -8.11 -18.03
CA PHE A 116 -7.10 -8.31 -16.63
C PHE A 116 -7.47 -7.10 -15.75
N ALA A 117 -7.13 -5.89 -16.18
CA ALA A 117 -7.40 -4.67 -15.42
C ALA A 117 -8.91 -4.44 -15.21
N ARG A 118 -9.72 -4.65 -16.25
CA ARG A 118 -11.19 -4.55 -16.17
C ARG A 118 -11.80 -5.60 -15.25
N GLN A 119 -11.23 -6.80 -15.19
CA GLN A 119 -11.72 -7.86 -14.31
C GLN A 119 -11.35 -7.60 -12.84
N ARG A 120 -10.12 -7.15 -12.58
CA ARG A 120 -9.57 -7.08 -11.22
C ARG A 120 -9.75 -5.72 -10.54
N GLY A 121 -9.90 -4.65 -11.32
CA GLY A 121 -9.91 -3.27 -10.83
C GLY A 121 -8.54 -2.73 -10.43
N VAL A 122 -7.45 -3.42 -10.80
CA VAL A 122 -6.08 -2.95 -10.51
C VAL A 122 -5.72 -1.77 -11.40
N ILE A 123 -4.72 -0.99 -10.98
CA ILE A 123 -4.13 0.04 -11.84
C ILE A 123 -3.26 -0.68 -12.88
N PRO A 124 -3.48 -0.50 -14.19
CA PRO A 124 -2.69 -1.15 -15.22
C PRO A 124 -1.25 -0.62 -15.19
N GLU A 125 -0.29 -1.52 -15.38
CA GLU A 125 1.12 -1.16 -15.51
C GLU A 125 1.43 -0.49 -16.86
N ARG A 126 0.56 -0.64 -17.86
CA ARG A 126 0.70 0.00 -19.17
C ARG A 126 -0.11 1.30 -19.22
N ILE A 127 0.56 2.38 -19.61
CA ILE A 127 -0.06 3.71 -19.79
C ILE A 127 -1.22 3.64 -20.78
N ASP A 128 -1.03 2.97 -21.93
CA ASP A 128 -2.06 2.84 -22.99
C ASP A 128 -3.31 2.05 -22.58
N VAL A 129 -3.23 1.27 -21.49
CA VAL A 129 -4.36 0.58 -20.87
C VAL A 129 -4.99 1.47 -19.79
N GLY A 130 -4.19 2.20 -19.01
CA GLY A 130 -4.68 3.16 -18.02
C GLY A 130 -5.48 4.33 -18.64
N GLU A 131 -5.12 4.71 -19.87
CA GLU A 131 -5.82 5.73 -20.66
C GLU A 131 -7.00 5.17 -21.48
N ASP A 132 -7.18 3.84 -21.52
CA ASP A 132 -8.25 3.23 -22.31
C ASP A 132 -9.62 3.56 -21.69
N PRO A 133 -10.58 4.12 -22.46
CA PRO A 133 -11.91 4.45 -21.95
C PRO A 133 -12.71 3.23 -21.49
N ALA A 134 -12.37 2.02 -21.94
CA ALA A 134 -12.98 0.77 -21.48
C ALA A 134 -12.45 0.30 -20.11
N TYR A 135 -11.31 0.85 -19.64
CA TYR A 135 -10.81 0.64 -18.28
C TYR A 135 -11.30 1.74 -17.33
N ALA A 136 -11.02 3.01 -17.65
CA ALA A 136 -11.27 4.15 -16.76
C ALA A 136 -12.75 4.60 -16.72
N VAL A 137 -13.66 3.63 -16.61
CA VAL A 137 -15.12 3.82 -16.73
C VAL A 137 -15.68 4.57 -15.52
N SER A 138 -15.29 4.22 -14.30
CA SER A 138 -15.80 4.86 -13.08
C SER A 138 -14.84 5.91 -12.52
N GLU A 139 -15.34 6.70 -11.56
CA GLU A 139 -14.51 7.65 -10.83
C GLU A 139 -13.43 6.96 -9.99
N ALA A 140 -13.65 5.71 -9.60
CA ALA A 140 -12.68 4.94 -8.82
C ALA A 140 -11.40 4.67 -9.62
N GLU A 141 -11.50 4.12 -10.84
CA GLU A 141 -10.30 3.86 -11.65
C GLU A 141 -9.57 5.16 -11.97
N ARG A 142 -10.29 6.22 -12.32
CA ARG A 142 -9.70 7.55 -12.60
C ARG A 142 -8.99 8.13 -11.37
N PHE A 143 -9.56 7.97 -10.18
CA PHE A 143 -8.94 8.39 -8.93
C PHE A 143 -7.61 7.69 -8.71
N PHE A 144 -7.57 6.36 -8.82
CA PHE A 144 -6.35 5.58 -8.58
C PHE A 144 -5.26 5.80 -9.64
N VAL A 145 -5.63 5.93 -10.92
CA VAL A 145 -4.68 6.29 -11.98
C VAL A 145 -4.08 7.68 -11.70
N LYS A 146 -4.90 8.66 -11.33
CA LYS A 146 -4.41 10.00 -10.98
C LYS A 146 -3.51 9.99 -9.74
N ALA A 147 -3.82 9.16 -8.75
CA ALA A 147 -3.03 9.06 -7.52
C ALA A 147 -1.57 8.63 -7.77
N LEU A 148 -1.28 7.96 -8.90
CA LEU A 148 0.09 7.57 -9.26
C LEU A 148 1.02 8.76 -9.50
N SER A 149 0.53 9.92 -9.94
CA SER A 149 1.40 11.05 -10.28
C SER A 149 2.16 11.64 -9.08
N GLY A 150 1.66 11.39 -7.86
CA GLY A 150 2.30 11.79 -6.60
C GLY A 150 2.66 10.60 -5.72
N ALA A 151 2.59 9.36 -6.24
CA ALA A 151 2.88 8.18 -5.45
C ALA A 151 4.39 7.93 -5.39
N HIS A 152 4.88 7.54 -4.22
CA HIS A 152 6.27 7.11 -4.07
C HIS A 152 6.38 5.63 -4.44
N ASN A 153 7.24 5.30 -5.41
CA ASN A 153 7.44 3.90 -5.77
C ASN A 153 8.31 3.23 -4.70
N VAL A 154 7.71 2.26 -4.02
CA VAL A 154 8.32 1.59 -2.87
C VAL A 154 9.42 0.61 -3.26
N TYR A 155 9.73 0.47 -4.54
CA TYR A 155 10.91 -0.26 -5.04
C TYR A 155 11.85 0.65 -5.83
N GLU A 156 11.83 1.97 -5.58
CA GLU A 156 12.82 2.88 -6.16
C GLU A 156 14.24 2.37 -5.90
N THR A 157 15.03 2.30 -6.98
CA THR A 157 16.40 1.78 -6.96
C THR A 157 17.39 2.95 -6.92
N PRO A 158 18.60 2.75 -6.35
CA PRO A 158 19.16 1.50 -5.85
C PRO A 158 18.54 1.06 -4.51
N TRP A 159 18.14 -0.21 -4.42
CA TRP A 159 17.62 -0.81 -3.20
C TRP A 159 18.78 -1.26 -2.32
N PRO A 160 19.01 -0.65 -1.14
CA PRO A 160 20.07 -1.12 -0.24
C PRO A 160 19.85 -2.59 0.13
N ALA A 161 20.91 -3.39 0.21
CA ALA A 161 20.82 -4.78 0.65
C ALA A 161 20.21 -4.93 2.06
N THR A 162 20.31 -3.86 2.85
CA THR A 162 19.78 -3.75 4.22
C THR A 162 18.32 -3.31 4.27
N MET A 163 17.74 -2.81 3.18
CA MET A 163 16.46 -2.10 3.18
C MET A 163 15.29 -2.96 3.68
N VAL A 164 15.20 -4.22 3.24
CA VAL A 164 14.15 -5.13 3.71
C VAL A 164 14.23 -5.28 5.24
N LYS A 165 15.45 -5.46 5.76
CA LYS A 165 15.68 -5.64 7.19
C LYS A 165 15.39 -4.34 7.95
N THR A 166 15.83 -3.19 7.47
CA THR A 166 15.57 -1.90 8.13
C THR A 166 14.09 -1.54 8.11
N CYS A 167 13.36 -1.81 7.02
CA CYS A 167 11.89 -1.66 6.98
C CYS A 167 11.21 -2.49 8.05
N ILE A 168 11.41 -3.81 8.04
CA ILE A 168 10.73 -4.74 8.96
C ILE A 168 10.99 -4.35 10.41
N GLU A 169 12.24 -4.06 10.76
CA GLU A 169 12.58 -3.71 12.14
C GLU A 169 12.06 -2.32 12.54
N THR A 170 11.99 -1.38 11.60
CA THR A 170 11.36 -0.07 11.84
C THR A 170 9.85 -0.23 12.05
N GLU A 171 9.18 -1.03 11.22
CA GLU A 171 7.76 -1.36 11.37
C GLU A 171 7.47 -2.02 12.72
N ASN A 172 8.31 -2.97 13.16
CA ASN A 172 8.19 -3.59 14.47
C ASN A 172 8.32 -2.55 15.61
N LEU A 173 9.32 -1.66 15.54
CA LEU A 173 9.51 -0.60 16.54
C LEU A 173 8.35 0.40 16.57
N VAL A 174 7.83 0.79 15.41
CA VAL A 174 6.62 1.62 15.31
C VAL A 174 5.42 0.89 15.90
N GLY A 175 5.24 -0.40 15.60
CA GLY A 175 4.18 -1.23 16.16
C GLY A 175 4.21 -1.29 17.68
N ARG A 176 5.41 -1.45 18.28
CA ARG A 176 5.61 -1.40 19.73
C ARG A 176 5.29 -0.04 20.34
N ALA A 177 5.63 1.05 19.65
CA ALA A 177 5.24 2.39 20.08
C ALA A 177 3.72 2.57 20.05
N VAL A 178 3.07 2.15 18.96
CA VAL A 178 1.61 2.17 18.81
C VAL A 178 0.93 1.32 19.89
N ALA A 179 1.54 0.21 20.30
CA ALA A 179 1.10 -0.62 21.41
C ALA A 179 1.31 0.00 22.80
N GLY A 180 2.00 1.14 22.89
CA GLY A 180 2.33 1.81 24.15
C GLY A 180 3.47 1.16 24.92
N GLU A 181 4.20 0.22 24.32
CA GLU A 181 5.32 -0.48 24.96
C GLU A 181 6.58 0.39 25.07
N ILE A 182 6.79 1.28 24.10
CA ILE A 182 7.89 2.24 24.03
C ILE A 182 7.38 3.60 23.54
N SER A 183 8.17 4.66 23.75
CA SER A 183 7.83 5.98 23.21
C SER A 183 8.08 6.07 21.71
N ALA A 184 7.40 7.00 21.02
CA ALA A 184 7.69 7.33 19.62
C ALA A 184 9.15 7.76 19.40
N GLU A 185 9.72 8.48 20.37
CA GLU A 185 11.13 8.89 20.35
C GLU A 185 12.06 7.68 20.45
N GLU A 186 11.81 6.77 21.39
CA GLU A 186 12.59 5.54 21.55
C GLU A 186 12.53 4.66 20.30
N ALA A 187 11.34 4.47 19.72
CA ALA A 187 11.16 3.71 18.49
C ALA A 187 12.02 4.28 17.34
N MET A 188 11.90 5.58 17.07
CA MET A 188 12.58 6.19 15.93
C MET A 188 14.08 6.38 16.14
N THR A 189 14.53 6.62 17.37
CA THR A 189 15.97 6.66 17.67
C THR A 189 16.60 5.26 17.61
N SER A 190 15.88 4.22 18.02
CA SER A 190 16.33 2.83 17.89
C SER A 190 16.40 2.38 16.43
N ALA A 191 15.39 2.73 15.63
CA ALA A 191 15.36 2.44 14.19
C ALA A 191 16.51 3.14 13.45
N ALA A 192 16.80 4.41 13.79
CA ALA A 192 17.93 5.14 13.22
C ALA A 192 19.28 4.47 13.56
N LYS A 193 19.53 4.16 14.84
CA LYS A 193 20.75 3.47 15.28
C LYS A 193 20.93 2.11 14.61
N LEU A 194 19.85 1.36 14.41
CA LEU A 194 19.88 0.09 13.70
C LEU A 194 20.25 0.28 12.23
N THR A 195 19.63 1.25 11.57
CA THR A 195 19.89 1.58 10.17
C THR A 195 21.34 1.99 9.96
N ASP A 196 21.87 2.89 10.81
CA ASP A 196 23.26 3.32 10.75
C ASP A 196 24.22 2.13 10.89
N ARG A 197 23.99 1.27 11.88
CA ARG A 197 24.80 0.06 12.10
C ARG A 197 24.78 -0.89 10.91
N LEU A 198 23.60 -1.16 10.34
CA LEU A 198 23.46 -2.06 9.19
C LEU A 198 24.14 -1.48 7.94
N ASN A 199 24.22 -0.15 7.83
CA ASN A 199 24.88 0.54 6.74
C ASN A 199 26.37 0.85 7.01
N GLY A 200 26.93 0.42 8.15
CA GLY A 200 28.33 0.64 8.50
C GLY A 200 28.68 2.09 8.87
N LEU A 201 27.69 2.86 9.33
CA LEU A 201 27.82 4.28 9.70
C LEU A 201 27.98 4.50 11.21
N GLY A 202 28.00 3.44 12.03
CA GLY A 202 28.09 3.52 13.49
C GLY A 202 28.60 2.25 14.15
#